data_AF-A5TX26-F1
#
_entry.id   AF-A5TX26-F1
#
_cell.length_a   1.000
_cell.length_b   1.000
_cell.length_c   1.000
_cell.angle_alpha   90.00
_cell.angle_beta   90.00
_cell.angle_gamma   90.00
#
_symmetry.space_group_name_H-M   'P 1'
#
loop_
_entity.id
_entity.type
_entity.pdbx_description
1 polymer ?
#
loop_
_entity_poly.entity_id
_entity_poly.type
_entity_poly.pdbx_seq_one_letter_code
_entity_poly.pdbx_strand_id
1 'polypeptide(L)'
;MRPDNVNQPNHYQIGNTGLECKDFISAWVGKGNYGVFCFCNIMKYLVRAEKKNKLEDYKKALKYLDMIIEAGADTIVLDIADVGIEVGTKEYAGVDWNAIIAEITKGLSARQALLLDSVFRSLADEDYVNCKDKLINFIKDYEVE
;
A
#
# COMPACT_ATOMS: atom_id res chain seq x y z
N MET A 1 21.45 -17.47 -4.35
CA MET A 1 20.61 -16.35 -4.82
C MET A 1 19.54 -16.14 -3.75
N ARG A 2 19.37 -14.94 -3.19
CA ARG A 2 18.24 -14.70 -2.26
C ARG A 2 16.94 -14.70 -3.08
N PRO A 3 15.84 -15.28 -2.59
CA PRO A 3 14.56 -15.24 -3.29
C PRO A 3 14.10 -13.78 -3.46
N ASP A 4 13.64 -13.43 -4.67
CA ASP A 4 13.03 -12.13 -4.93
C ASP A 4 11.59 -12.12 -4.43
N ASN A 5 11.44 -11.95 -3.12
CA ASN A 5 10.15 -11.96 -2.44
C ASN A 5 9.28 -10.73 -2.76
N VAL A 6 9.78 -9.74 -3.52
CA VAL A 6 9.02 -8.55 -3.91
C VAL A 6 8.48 -8.72 -5.32
N ASN A 7 9.36 -9.03 -6.27
CA ASN A 7 8.98 -9.06 -7.68
C ASN A 7 8.46 -10.42 -8.12
N GLN A 8 8.98 -11.53 -7.58
CA GLN A 8 8.58 -12.88 -7.99
C GLN A 8 8.59 -13.86 -6.80
N PRO A 9 7.61 -13.78 -5.88
CA PRO A 9 7.60 -14.63 -4.70
C PRO A 9 7.23 -16.07 -5.11
N ASN A 10 8.10 -17.04 -4.80
CA ASN A 10 7.88 -18.45 -5.18
C ASN A 10 6.54 -19.02 -4.70
N HIS A 11 6.05 -18.58 -3.53
CA HIS A 11 4.78 -19.05 -2.95
C HIS A 11 3.53 -18.43 -3.61
N TYR A 12 3.68 -17.51 -4.56
CA TYR A 12 2.59 -16.98 -5.38
C TYR A 12 2.52 -17.63 -6.76
N GLN A 13 3.53 -18.38 -7.17
CA GLN A 13 3.56 -19.08 -8.45
C GLN A 13 2.57 -20.25 -8.44
N ILE A 14 1.73 -20.36 -9.46
CA ILE A 14 0.74 -21.43 -9.59
C ILE A 14 1.38 -22.60 -10.34
N GLY A 15 2.12 -23.44 -9.62
CA GLY A 15 2.82 -24.59 -10.20
C GLY A 15 3.69 -24.21 -11.40
N ASN A 16 3.56 -24.94 -12.50
CA ASN A 16 4.30 -24.68 -13.75
C ASN A 16 3.45 -23.95 -14.81
N THR A 17 2.40 -23.24 -14.40
CA THR A 17 1.47 -22.58 -15.35
C THR A 17 2.01 -21.29 -15.96
N GLY A 18 3.05 -20.71 -15.35
CA GLY A 18 3.53 -19.36 -15.70
C GLY A 18 2.66 -18.23 -15.16
N LEU A 19 1.62 -18.55 -14.37
CA LEU A 19 0.74 -17.57 -13.72
C LEU A 19 1.10 -17.38 -12.25
N GLU A 20 0.97 -16.15 -11.77
CA GLU A 20 0.96 -15.81 -10.35
C GLU A 20 -0.48 -15.70 -9.82
N CYS A 21 -0.62 -15.80 -8.50
CA CYS A 21 -1.88 -15.59 -7.79
C CYS A 21 -2.59 -14.27 -8.20
N LYS A 22 -1.83 -13.18 -8.40
CA LYS A 22 -2.38 -11.89 -8.87
C LYS A 22 -3.02 -11.97 -10.25
N ASP A 23 -2.48 -12.79 -11.16
CA ASP A 23 -2.99 -12.94 -12.52
C ASP A 23 -4.31 -13.70 -12.49
N PHE A 24 -4.39 -14.73 -11.64
CA PHE A 24 -5.62 -15.47 -11.42
C PHE A 24 -6.72 -14.61 -10.78
N ILE A 25 -6.37 -13.76 -9.80
CA ILE A 25 -7.29 -12.79 -9.20
C ILE A 25 -7.79 -11.81 -10.25
N SER A 26 -6.89 -11.21 -11.05
CA SER A 26 -7.24 -10.26 -12.12
C SER A 26 -8.24 -10.87 -13.11
N ALA A 27 -8.02 -12.13 -13.51
CA ALA A 27 -8.92 -12.85 -14.41
C ALA A 27 -10.32 -13.06 -13.82
N TRP A 28 -10.43 -13.27 -12.50
CA TRP A 28 -11.71 -13.56 -11.83
C TRP A 28 -12.51 -12.31 -11.47
N VAL A 29 -11.86 -11.29 -10.91
CA VAL A 29 -12.54 -10.08 -10.43
C VAL A 29 -12.80 -9.09 -11.56
N GLY A 30 -12.09 -9.25 -12.68
CA GLY A 30 -12.16 -8.36 -13.84
C GLY A 30 -11.52 -7.00 -13.58
N LYS A 31 -11.39 -6.19 -14.64
CA LYS A 31 -10.70 -4.89 -14.58
C LYS A 31 -11.31 -3.92 -13.56
N GLY A 32 -12.64 -3.92 -13.41
CA GLY A 32 -13.34 -3.00 -12.51
C GLY A 32 -13.03 -3.19 -11.02
N ASN A 33 -12.71 -4.41 -10.58
CA ASN A 33 -12.44 -4.69 -9.16
C ASN A 33 -10.95 -4.91 -8.87
N TYR A 34 -10.11 -4.97 -9.90
CA TYR A 34 -8.69 -5.23 -9.73
C TYR A 34 -7.98 -4.09 -8.98
N GLY A 35 -8.44 -2.84 -9.18
CA GLY A 35 -7.97 -1.69 -8.41
C GLY A 35 -8.16 -1.90 -6.89
N VAL A 36 -9.34 -2.37 -6.47
CA VAL A 36 -9.64 -2.64 -5.05
C VAL A 36 -8.68 -3.68 -4.47
N PHE A 37 -8.38 -4.74 -5.23
CA PHE A 37 -7.37 -5.72 -4.83
C PHE A 37 -5.99 -5.09 -4.61
N CYS A 38 -5.55 -4.21 -5.51
CA CYS A 38 -4.30 -3.49 -5.35
C CYS A 38 -4.31 -2.59 -4.12
N PHE A 39 -5.37 -1.79 -3.94
CA PHE A 39 -5.55 -0.90 -2.80
C PHE A 39 -5.45 -1.63 -1.46
N CYS A 40 -6.17 -2.74 -1.30
CA CYS A 40 -6.13 -3.55 -0.09
C CYS A 40 -4.73 -4.10 0.20
N ASN A 41 -3.97 -4.46 -0.84
CA ASN A 41 -2.60 -4.90 -0.67
C ASN A 41 -1.66 -3.75 -0.26
N ILE A 42 -1.76 -2.58 -0.89
CA ILE A 42 -1.00 -1.38 -0.51
C ILE A 42 -1.21 -1.11 0.99
N MET A 43 -2.47 -0.96 1.42
CA MET A 43 -2.85 -0.71 2.81
C MET A 43 -2.27 -1.78 3.75
N LYS A 44 -2.47 -3.06 3.43
CA LYS A 44 -1.95 -4.19 4.22
C LYS A 44 -0.44 -4.12 4.39
N TYR A 45 0.32 -3.82 3.33
CA TYR A 45 1.77 -3.80 3.40
C TYR A 45 2.29 -2.59 4.18
N LEU A 46 1.72 -1.39 3.97
CA LEU A 46 2.11 -0.19 4.73
C LEU A 46 1.88 -0.38 6.24
N VAL A 47 0.70 -0.86 6.65
CA VAL A 47 0.34 -1.07 8.07
C VAL A 47 1.20 -2.16 8.73
N ARG A 48 1.60 -3.18 7.97
CA ARG A 48 2.28 -4.37 8.51
C ARG A 48 3.79 -4.25 8.54
N ALA A 49 4.38 -3.34 7.76
CA ALA A 49 5.81 -3.28 7.52
C ALA A 49 6.62 -3.29 8.83
N GLU A 50 6.35 -2.38 9.76
CA GLU A 50 7.10 -2.29 11.01
C GLU A 50 6.93 -3.50 11.95
N LYS A 51 5.88 -4.31 11.75
CA LYS A 51 5.56 -5.49 12.57
C LYS A 51 6.09 -6.81 12.01
N LYS A 52 6.50 -6.85 10.73
CA LYS A 52 6.84 -8.12 10.07
C LYS A 52 8.04 -8.07 9.14
N ASN A 53 7.93 -7.46 7.95
CA ASN A 53 9.01 -7.55 6.95
C ASN A 53 9.76 -6.24 6.67
N LYS A 54 9.46 -5.16 7.40
CA LYS A 54 10.16 -3.86 7.30
C LYS A 54 10.19 -3.38 5.83
N LEU A 55 11.39 -3.04 5.33
CA LEU A 55 11.66 -2.59 3.96
C LEU A 55 11.02 -3.46 2.86
N GLU A 56 10.95 -4.78 3.03
CA GLU A 56 10.35 -5.65 2.01
C GLU A 56 8.86 -5.34 1.81
N ASP A 57 8.12 -5.06 2.89
CA ASP A 57 6.70 -4.73 2.78
C ASP A 57 6.49 -3.34 2.15
N TYR A 58 7.33 -2.34 2.45
CA TYR A 58 7.26 -1.05 1.74
C TYR A 58 7.51 -1.19 0.24
N LYS A 59 8.49 -2.02 -0.15
CA LYS A 59 8.75 -2.33 -1.57
C LYS A 59 7.59 -3.09 -2.23
N LYS A 60 6.91 -3.96 -1.48
CA LYS A 60 5.67 -4.60 -1.96
C LYS A 60 4.53 -3.59 -2.12
N ALA A 61 4.34 -2.67 -1.18
CA ALA A 61 3.35 -1.59 -1.31
C ALA A 61 3.62 -0.76 -2.58
N LEU A 62 4.89 -0.41 -2.84
CA LEU A 62 5.30 0.31 -4.04
C LEU A 62 4.94 -0.44 -5.33
N LYS A 63 5.20 -1.75 -5.39
CA LYS A 63 4.83 -2.59 -6.54
C LYS A 63 3.30 -2.61 -6.77
N TYR A 64 2.50 -2.63 -5.72
CA TYR A 64 1.04 -2.57 -5.87
C TYR A 64 0.54 -1.17 -6.25
N LEU A 65 1.27 -0.10 -5.88
CA LEU A 65 1.02 1.26 -6.39
C LEU A 65 1.32 1.36 -7.89
N ASP A 66 2.36 0.70 -8.40
CA ASP A 66 2.56 0.62 -9.85
C ASP A 66 1.36 -0.07 -10.52
N MET A 67 0.93 -1.20 -9.97
CA MET A 67 -0.18 -1.98 -10.53
C MET A 67 -1.52 -1.25 -10.50
N ILE A 68 -1.81 -0.45 -9.46
CA ILE A 68 -3.08 0.31 -9.38
C ILE A 68 -3.10 1.45 -10.41
N ILE A 69 -1.96 2.11 -10.63
CA ILE A 69 -1.81 3.17 -11.63
C ILE A 69 -1.96 2.59 -13.05
N GLU A 70 -1.31 1.47 -13.33
CA GLU A 70 -1.39 0.77 -14.62
C GLU A 70 -2.81 0.25 -14.93
N ALA A 71 -3.58 -0.12 -13.91
CA ALA A 71 -4.94 -0.63 -14.07
C ALA A 71 -5.98 0.44 -14.47
N GLY A 72 -5.64 1.72 -14.40
CA GLY A 72 -6.59 2.83 -14.53
C GLY A 72 -7.28 3.09 -13.19
N ALA A 73 -6.62 3.88 -12.36
CA ALA A 73 -7.01 4.22 -10.99
C ALA A 73 -8.45 4.77 -10.83
N ASP A 74 -9.04 5.28 -11.92
CA ASP A 74 -10.41 5.80 -12.03
C ASP A 74 -11.53 4.77 -11.70
N THR A 75 -11.17 3.57 -11.24
CA THR A 75 -12.09 2.47 -10.92
C THR A 75 -12.46 2.36 -9.44
N ILE A 76 -11.79 3.12 -8.56
CA ILE A 76 -12.08 3.13 -7.13
C ILE A 76 -12.62 4.49 -6.76
N VAL A 77 -13.69 4.49 -5.97
CA VAL A 77 -14.19 5.67 -5.27
C VAL A 77 -14.20 5.31 -3.80
N LEU A 78 -13.45 6.04 -3.00
CA LEU A 78 -13.37 5.86 -1.56
C LEU A 78 -14.22 6.92 -0.88
N ASP A 79 -15.18 6.49 -0.06
CA ASP A 79 -15.98 7.41 0.76
C ASP A 79 -15.10 8.31 1.65
N ILE A 80 -13.90 7.83 2.01
CA ILE A 80 -12.92 8.59 2.81
C ILE A 80 -12.30 9.77 2.08
N ALA A 81 -12.25 9.74 0.75
CA ALA A 81 -11.69 10.83 -0.07
C ALA A 81 -12.59 12.08 0.01
N ASP A 82 -13.91 11.88 0.07
CA ASP A 82 -14.89 12.97 0.17
C ASP A 82 -14.94 13.60 1.57
N VAL A 83 -14.81 12.78 2.63
CA VAL A 83 -14.94 13.26 4.02
C VAL A 83 -13.60 13.63 4.67
N GLY A 84 -12.48 13.18 4.11
CA GLY A 84 -11.14 13.32 4.66
C GLY A 84 -10.79 12.23 5.68
N ILE A 85 -9.49 11.91 5.75
CA ILE A 85 -8.98 10.77 6.54
C ILE A 85 -9.27 10.90 8.05
N GLU A 86 -9.23 12.11 8.61
CA GLU A 86 -9.52 12.33 10.03
C GLU A 86 -10.96 11.98 10.38
N VAL A 87 -11.92 12.49 9.60
CA VAL A 87 -13.35 12.27 9.84
C VAL A 87 -13.72 10.84 9.51
N GLY A 88 -13.32 10.36 8.33
CA GLY A 88 -13.71 9.02 7.87
C GLY A 88 -13.14 7.90 8.74
N THR A 89 -11.91 8.01 9.25
CA THR A 89 -11.40 7.00 10.20
C THR A 89 -12.18 7.01 11.51
N LYS A 90 -12.50 8.20 12.03
CA LYS A 90 -13.29 8.33 13.25
C LYS A 90 -14.70 7.77 13.08
N GLU A 91 -15.35 8.07 11.97
CA GLU A 91 -16.72 7.65 11.68
C GLU A 91 -16.81 6.15 11.38
N TYR A 92 -15.97 5.65 10.47
CA TYR A 92 -16.07 4.28 9.95
C TYR A 92 -15.33 3.24 10.80
N ALA A 93 -14.26 3.63 11.49
CA ALA A 93 -13.48 2.72 12.34
C ALA A 93 -13.60 3.01 13.84
N GLY A 94 -14.20 4.14 14.24
CA GLY A 94 -14.34 4.54 15.65
C GLY A 94 -13.06 5.04 16.31
N VAL A 95 -11.97 5.18 15.54
CA VAL A 95 -10.62 5.53 16.05
C VAL A 95 -10.08 6.72 15.29
N ASP A 96 -9.53 7.70 16.00
CA ASP A 96 -8.95 8.90 15.40
C ASP A 96 -7.69 8.56 14.58
N TRP A 97 -7.54 9.16 13.40
CA TRP A 97 -6.39 8.95 12.52
C TRP A 97 -5.04 9.08 13.27
N ASN A 98 -4.90 10.10 14.12
CA ASN A 98 -3.68 10.34 14.89
C ASN A 98 -3.30 9.17 15.81
N ALA A 99 -4.29 8.46 16.38
CA ALA A 99 -4.03 7.28 17.18
C ALA A 99 -3.59 6.08 16.32
N ILE A 100 -4.17 5.95 15.12
CA ILE A 100 -3.83 4.89 14.16
C ILE A 100 -2.40 5.08 13.64
N ILE A 101 -2.07 6.27 13.12
CA ILE A 101 -0.77 6.53 12.52
C ILE A 101 0.37 6.46 13.54
N ALA A 102 0.12 6.83 14.80
CA ALA A 102 1.08 6.69 15.89
C ALA A 102 1.47 5.22 16.14
N GLU A 103 0.52 4.29 16.04
CA GLU A 103 0.80 2.86 16.19
C GLU A 103 1.46 2.24 14.94
N ILE A 104 1.12 2.71 13.74
CA ILE A 104 1.74 2.25 12.48
C ILE A 104 3.21 2.67 12.42
N THR A 105 3.50 3.91 12.80
CA THR A 105 4.84 4.52 12.70
C THR A 105 5.73 4.24 13.91
N LYS A 106 5.27 3.38 14.83
CA LYS A 106 6.00 3.07 16.05
C LYS A 106 7.36 2.43 15.74
N GLY A 107 8.42 3.10 16.19
CA GLY A 107 9.81 2.68 15.96
C GLY A 107 10.49 3.38 14.78
N LEU A 108 9.76 4.21 14.04
CA LEU A 108 10.32 5.10 13.03
C LEU A 108 10.84 6.40 13.66
N SER A 109 11.78 7.07 12.99
CA SER A 109 12.15 8.44 13.35
C SER A 109 10.98 9.41 13.12
N ALA A 110 10.98 10.56 13.79
CA ALA A 110 9.92 11.56 13.63
C ALA A 110 9.75 12.00 12.16
N ARG A 111 10.88 12.08 11.42
CA ARG A 111 10.88 12.39 9.99
C ARG A 111 10.22 11.28 9.18
N GLN A 112 10.61 10.03 9.41
CA GLN A 112 10.04 8.86 8.74
C GLN A 112 8.53 8.73 9.02
N ALA A 113 8.10 8.98 10.26
CA ALA A 113 6.69 8.97 10.64
C ALA A 113 5.88 10.02 9.85
N LEU A 114 6.40 11.25 9.70
CA LEU A 114 5.76 12.29 8.89
C LEU A 114 5.72 11.94 7.39
N LEU A 115 6.80 11.36 6.86
CA LEU A 115 6.84 10.90 5.48
C LEU A 115 5.81 9.79 5.24
N LEU A 116 5.72 8.81 6.13
CA LEU A 116 4.76 7.72 6.01
C LEU A 116 3.31 8.20 6.19
N ASP A 117 3.04 9.11 7.13
CA ASP A 117 1.73 9.77 7.25
C ASP A 117 1.32 10.46 5.94
N SER A 118 2.27 11.16 5.29
CA SER A 118 2.00 11.82 4.00
C SER A 118 1.65 10.84 2.87
N VAL A 119 2.16 9.60 2.91
CA VAL A 119 1.81 8.52 1.98
C VAL A 119 0.35 8.11 2.19
N PHE A 120 -0.06 7.86 3.44
CA PHE A 120 -1.44 7.49 3.75
C PHE A 120 -2.44 8.57 3.36
N ARG A 121 -2.08 9.85 3.53
CA ARG A 121 -2.92 10.98 3.11
C ARG A 121 -3.14 10.98 1.60
N SER A 122 -2.07 10.90 0.81
CA SER A 122 -2.22 10.77 -0.65
C SER A 122 -2.98 9.51 -1.08
N LEU A 123 -2.86 8.43 -0.31
CA LEU A 123 -3.64 7.22 -0.58
C LEU A 123 -5.15 7.41 -0.30
N ALA A 124 -5.49 8.16 0.74
CA ALA A 124 -6.87 8.51 1.08
C ALA A 124 -7.47 9.53 0.10
N ASP A 125 -6.65 10.42 -0.45
CA ASP A 125 -7.03 11.39 -1.48
C ASP A 125 -7.10 10.78 -2.90
N GLU A 126 -6.88 9.47 -3.04
CA GLU A 126 -6.84 8.74 -4.32
C GLU A 126 -5.76 9.24 -5.31
N ASP A 127 -4.81 10.06 -4.84
CA ASP A 127 -3.69 10.57 -5.63
C ASP A 127 -2.55 9.55 -5.65
N TYR A 128 -2.77 8.45 -6.39
CA TYR A 128 -1.85 7.30 -6.40
C TYR A 128 -0.48 7.62 -6.98
N VAL A 129 -0.38 8.57 -7.93
CA VAL A 129 0.90 9.01 -8.50
C VAL A 129 1.75 9.72 -7.44
N ASN A 130 1.16 10.67 -6.72
CA ASN A 130 1.84 11.36 -5.63
C ASN A 130 2.09 10.41 -4.44
N CYS A 131 1.17 9.50 -4.15
CA CYS A 131 1.33 8.45 -3.14
C CYS A 131 2.60 7.61 -3.42
N LYS A 132 2.79 7.21 -4.68
CA LYS A 132 3.99 6.50 -5.15
C LYS A 132 5.26 7.33 -4.94
N ASP A 133 5.27 8.58 -5.37
CA ASP A 133 6.44 9.46 -5.22
C ASP A 133 6.83 9.68 -3.75
N LYS A 134 5.83 9.89 -2.88
CA LYS A 134 6.02 9.99 -1.43
C LYS A 134 6.56 8.70 -0.83
N LEU A 135 6.06 7.54 -1.26
CA LEU A 135 6.55 6.25 -0.76
C LEU A 135 7.99 5.99 -1.21
N ILE A 136 8.36 6.37 -2.43
CA ILE A 136 9.76 6.32 -2.90
C ILE A 136 10.66 7.18 -2.00
N ASN A 137 10.22 8.39 -1.65
CA ASN A 137 10.98 9.28 -0.77
C ASN A 137 11.10 8.72 0.65
N PHE A 138 10.03 8.15 1.19
CA PHE A 138 10.06 7.44 2.46
C PHE A 138 11.05 6.27 2.44
N ILE A 139 11.01 5.41 1.41
CA ILE A 139 11.92 4.27 1.28
C ILE A 139 13.38 4.72 1.22
N LYS A 140 13.69 5.78 0.47
CA LYS A 140 15.04 6.36 0.40
C LYS A 140 15.52 6.83 1.77
N ASP A 141 14.66 7.47 2.56
CA ASP A 141 14.98 7.92 3.92
C ASP A 141 15.18 6.72 4.87
N TYR A 142 14.35 5.69 4.72
CA TYR A 142 14.40 4.46 5.51
C TYR A 142 15.67 3.63 5.27
N GLU A 143 16.24 3.65 4.07
CA GLU A 143 17.46 2.91 3.73
C GLU A 143 18.75 3.60 4.21
N VAL A 144 18.68 4.87 4.66
CA VAL A 144 19.85 5.69 5.06
C VAL A 144 20.12 5.64 6.57
N GLU A 145 19.15 5.24 7.39
CA GLU A 145 19.28 5.04 8.85
C GLU A 145 19.64 3.58 9.20
#